data_AF-A0A942KVY7-F1
#
_entry.id   AF-A0A942KVY7-F1
#
_cell.length_a   1.000
_cell.length_b   1.000
_cell.length_c   1.000
_cell.angle_alpha   90.00
_cell.angle_beta   90.00
_cell.angle_gamma   90.00
#
_symmetry.space_group_name_H-M   'P 1'
#
loop_
_entity.id
_entity.type
_entity.pdbx_description
1 polymer ?
#
loop_
_entity_poly.entity_id
_entity_poly.type
_entity_poly.pdbx_seq_one_letter_code
_entity_poly.pdbx_strand_id
1 'polypeptide(L)'
;MAGRIAQFLEGWHQRRTEGRWERLADTAAELDSFELRALRAEARGMRRQLDRVLQVADARLAVPTLAAGLPQMPLGTDWVWRPDLWRGALCEAGAVAATDRTALGEGVALYHDCPLGEIVVRQVRNDKPEDRAPYGLAIEVFGFKGRFLSLALNLPAAAVEGLKSRHLVRAEMVIDCDSTVKAFTRLNIKNGPNVAQPVSAMPETGRDRVAEFDLAYADLNDRRIERAWLDLILNEAAMTRIVIRDLVVSRRPRAEL
;
A
#
# COMPACT_ATOMS: atom_id res chain seq x y z
N MET A 1 -43.51 2.77 22.03
CA MET A 1 -43.74 4.01 21.27
C MET A 1 -42.54 4.95 21.23
N ALA A 2 -41.75 5.08 22.31
CA ALA A 2 -40.56 5.94 22.34
C ALA A 2 -39.51 5.67 21.22
N GLY A 3 -39.27 4.41 20.85
CA GLY A 3 -38.29 4.06 19.79
C GLY A 3 -38.69 4.49 18.36
N ARG A 4 -40.00 4.53 18.04
CA ARG A 4 -40.48 4.99 16.72
C ARG A 4 -40.41 6.51 16.58
N ILE A 5 -40.67 7.23 17.67
CA ILE A 5 -40.57 8.69 17.70
C ILE A 5 -39.10 9.11 17.58
N ALA A 6 -38.18 8.41 18.25
CA ALA A 6 -36.74 8.65 18.13
C ALA A 6 -36.21 8.41 16.69
N GLN A 7 -36.56 7.28 16.06
CA GLN A 7 -36.18 7.00 14.66
C GLN A 7 -36.74 8.03 13.67
N PHE A 8 -37.96 8.52 13.90
CA PHE A 8 -38.57 9.55 13.06
C PHE A 8 -37.87 10.91 13.20
N LEU A 9 -37.54 11.30 14.43
CA LEU A 9 -36.77 12.52 14.71
C LEU A 9 -35.36 12.46 14.12
N GLU A 10 -34.70 11.31 14.21
CA GLU A 10 -33.37 11.08 13.65
C GLU A 10 -33.39 11.17 12.11
N GLY A 11 -34.35 10.51 11.46
CA GLY A 11 -34.53 10.60 10.01
C GLY A 11 -34.89 12.01 9.53
N TRP A 12 -35.64 12.79 10.31
CA TRP A 12 -35.94 14.19 9.99
C TRP A 12 -34.70 15.09 10.12
N HIS A 13 -33.94 14.92 11.20
CA HIS A 13 -32.69 15.66 11.42
C HIS A 13 -31.66 15.38 10.32
N GLN A 14 -31.54 14.11 9.91
CA GLN A 14 -30.68 13.67 8.81
C GLN A 14 -31.02 14.41 7.50
N ARG A 15 -32.28 14.33 7.04
CA ARG A 15 -32.73 14.99 5.80
C ARG A 15 -32.53 16.50 5.85
N ARG A 16 -32.74 17.12 7.01
CA ARG A 16 -32.51 18.56 7.20
C ARG A 16 -31.04 18.93 7.07
N THR A 17 -30.16 18.05 7.56
CA THR A 17 -28.71 18.22 7.47
C THR A 17 -28.24 18.07 6.03
N GLU A 18 -28.70 17.02 5.33
CA GLU A 18 -28.42 16.80 3.90
C GLU A 18 -28.89 17.99 3.05
N GLY A 19 -30.14 18.42 3.21
CA GLY A 19 -30.66 19.58 2.48
C GLY A 19 -30.03 20.92 2.91
N ARG A 20 -29.37 21.02 4.06
CA ARG A 20 -28.52 22.19 4.41
C ARG A 20 -27.22 22.15 3.61
N TRP A 21 -26.57 20.98 3.54
CA TRP A 21 -25.31 20.82 2.82
C TRP A 21 -25.46 20.99 1.30
N GLU A 22 -26.58 20.55 0.74
CA GLU A 22 -26.94 20.80 -0.66
C GLU A 22 -27.01 22.30 -0.96
N ARG A 23 -27.80 23.04 -0.18
CA ARG A 23 -27.89 24.51 -0.31
C ARG A 23 -26.56 25.22 -0.12
N LEU A 24 -25.75 24.80 0.85
CA LEU A 24 -24.42 25.37 1.07
C LEU A 24 -23.45 25.07 -0.07
N ALA A 25 -23.59 23.92 -0.75
CA ALA A 25 -22.82 23.61 -1.94
C ALA A 25 -23.20 24.53 -3.11
N ASP A 26 -24.50 24.80 -3.30
CA ASP A 26 -24.99 25.70 -4.34
C ASP A 26 -24.54 27.16 -4.13
N THR A 27 -24.54 27.64 -2.88
CA THR A 27 -24.16 29.03 -2.56
C THR A 27 -22.67 29.21 -2.26
N ALA A 28 -21.86 28.14 -2.26
CA ALA A 28 -20.46 28.20 -1.83
C ALA A 28 -19.62 29.22 -2.63
N ALA A 29 -19.92 29.41 -3.91
CA ALA A 29 -19.20 30.35 -4.77
C ALA A 29 -19.41 31.83 -4.39
N GLU A 30 -20.47 32.12 -3.62
CA GLU A 30 -20.87 33.48 -3.23
C GLU A 30 -20.46 33.85 -1.79
N LEU A 31 -19.99 32.87 -1.00
CA LEU A 31 -19.59 33.05 0.39
C LEU A 31 -18.23 33.74 0.52
N ASP A 32 -18.03 34.44 1.64
CA ASP A 32 -16.74 35.07 1.91
C ASP A 32 -15.65 34.06 2.35
N SER A 33 -14.40 34.52 2.39
CA SER A 33 -13.25 33.67 2.71
C SER A 33 -13.23 33.15 4.16
N PHE A 34 -13.89 33.82 5.10
CA PHE A 34 -13.96 33.38 6.49
C PHE A 34 -15.01 32.27 6.64
N GLU A 35 -16.20 32.48 6.08
CA GLU A 35 -17.30 31.52 6.03
C GLU A 35 -16.90 30.24 5.30
N LEU A 36 -16.18 30.37 4.17
CA LEU A 36 -15.66 29.22 3.43
C LEU A 36 -14.66 28.37 4.23
N ARG A 37 -13.83 29.00 5.09
CA ARG A 37 -12.89 28.25 5.94
C ARG A 37 -13.62 27.46 7.02
N ALA A 38 -14.63 28.06 7.65
CA ALA A 38 -15.46 27.39 8.64
C ALA A 38 -16.25 26.23 8.02
N LEU A 39 -16.91 26.49 6.88
CA LEU A 39 -17.66 25.49 6.12
C LEU A 39 -16.77 24.30 5.69
N ARG A 40 -15.57 24.60 5.20
CA ARG A 40 -14.57 23.58 4.82
C ARG A 40 -14.14 22.71 6.00
N ALA A 41 -13.96 23.29 7.19
CA ALA A 41 -13.59 22.54 8.39
C ALA A 41 -14.73 21.60 8.84
N GLU A 42 -15.96 22.10 8.83
CA GLU A 42 -17.17 21.33 9.16
C GLU A 42 -17.38 20.16 8.18
N ALA A 43 -17.26 20.43 6.87
CA ALA A 43 -17.39 19.43 5.81
C ALA A 43 -16.36 18.30 5.95
N ARG A 44 -15.10 18.65 6.25
CA ARG A 44 -14.03 17.67 6.50
C ARG A 44 -14.29 16.82 7.74
N GLY A 45 -14.91 17.40 8.77
CA GLY A 45 -15.35 16.65 9.95
C GLY A 45 -16.34 15.56 9.58
N MET A 46 -17.41 15.92 8.87
CA MET A 46 -18.43 14.99 8.42
C MET A 46 -17.90 13.94 7.44
N ARG A 47 -17.12 14.35 6.44
CA ARG A 47 -16.50 13.44 5.48
C ARG A 47 -15.69 12.34 6.18
N ARG A 48 -14.88 12.67 7.18
CA ARG A 48 -14.13 11.66 7.96
C ARG A 48 -15.04 10.64 8.63
N GLN A 49 -16.18 11.06 9.17
CA GLN A 49 -17.12 10.14 9.81
C GLN A 49 -17.85 9.26 8.79
N LEU A 50 -18.25 9.83 7.66
CA LEU A 50 -18.85 9.08 6.55
C LEU A 50 -17.88 8.06 5.97
N ASP A 51 -16.63 8.47 5.71
CA ASP A 51 -15.57 7.58 5.20
C ASP A 51 -15.33 6.41 6.16
N ARG A 52 -15.40 6.62 7.48
CA ARG A 52 -15.28 5.54 8.47
C ARG A 52 -16.43 4.52 8.38
N VAL A 53 -17.66 4.99 8.17
CA VAL A 53 -18.83 4.10 8.01
C VAL A 53 -18.73 3.34 6.69
N LEU A 54 -18.39 4.03 5.60
CA LEU A 54 -18.19 3.42 4.29
C LEU A 54 -17.10 2.35 4.35
N GLN A 55 -15.96 2.62 4.99
CA GLN A 55 -14.89 1.64 5.16
C GLN A 55 -15.37 0.36 5.86
N VAL A 56 -16.17 0.47 6.92
CA VAL A 56 -16.73 -0.69 7.63
C VAL A 56 -17.80 -1.39 6.79
N ALA A 57 -18.65 -0.64 6.10
CA ALA A 57 -19.69 -1.19 5.24
C ALA A 57 -19.05 -1.96 4.07
N ASP A 58 -18.07 -1.38 3.39
CA ASP A 58 -17.31 -2.01 2.31
C ASP A 58 -16.58 -3.26 2.78
N ALA A 59 -15.97 -3.22 3.97
CA ALA A 59 -15.32 -4.39 4.56
C ALA A 59 -16.30 -5.53 4.89
N ARG A 60 -17.55 -5.22 5.25
CA ARG A 60 -18.57 -6.23 5.63
C ARG A 60 -19.44 -6.71 4.47
N LEU A 61 -19.72 -5.84 3.51
CA LEU A 61 -20.59 -6.12 2.36
C LEU A 61 -19.83 -6.68 1.18
N ALA A 62 -18.52 -6.45 1.09
CA ALA A 62 -17.67 -7.23 0.21
C ALA A 62 -17.55 -8.63 0.80
N VAL A 63 -18.43 -9.55 0.39
CA VAL A 63 -18.20 -10.98 0.53
C VAL A 63 -16.85 -11.25 -0.15
N PRO A 64 -15.78 -11.59 0.59
CA PRO A 64 -14.60 -12.10 -0.07
C PRO A 64 -15.03 -13.46 -0.63
N THR A 65 -14.90 -13.68 -1.94
CA THR A 65 -14.59 -15.04 -2.34
C THR A 65 -13.40 -15.43 -1.49
N LEU A 66 -13.50 -16.53 -0.72
CA LEU A 66 -12.51 -16.94 0.30
C LEU A 66 -11.04 -16.92 -0.17
N ALA A 67 -10.81 -16.82 -1.49
CA ALA A 67 -9.52 -16.77 -2.16
C ALA A 67 -9.05 -15.39 -2.64
N ALA A 68 -9.86 -14.32 -2.65
CA ALA A 68 -9.50 -13.03 -3.26
C ALA A 68 -8.25 -12.38 -2.64
N GLY A 69 -8.04 -12.54 -1.33
CA GLY A 69 -6.86 -12.00 -0.64
C GLY A 69 -5.61 -12.87 -0.72
N LEU A 70 -5.72 -14.15 -1.08
CA LEU A 70 -4.60 -15.08 -1.05
C LEU A 70 -3.82 -15.05 -2.37
N PRO A 71 -2.48 -15.02 -2.33
CA PRO A 71 -1.69 -15.13 -3.55
C PRO A 71 -1.86 -16.53 -4.13
N GLN A 72 -1.99 -16.62 -5.47
CA GLN A 72 -1.91 -17.91 -6.15
C GLN A 72 -0.47 -18.39 -6.09
N MET A 73 -0.27 -19.66 -5.74
CA MET A 73 1.06 -20.27 -5.68
C MET A 73 1.52 -20.64 -7.10
N PRO A 74 2.56 -19.99 -7.67
CA PRO A 74 3.06 -20.36 -8.99
C PRO A 74 3.62 -21.78 -9.01
N LEU A 75 3.59 -22.44 -10.17
CA LEU A 75 4.13 -23.80 -10.31
C LEU A 75 5.62 -23.85 -9.92
N GLY A 76 5.99 -24.86 -9.13
CA GLY A 76 7.36 -25.07 -8.67
C GLY A 76 7.80 -24.13 -7.54
N THR A 77 6.91 -23.30 -7.00
CA THR A 77 7.18 -22.51 -5.78
C THR A 77 6.93 -23.35 -4.53
N ASP A 78 7.80 -23.18 -3.54
CA ASP A 78 7.69 -23.85 -2.25
C ASP A 78 7.13 -22.91 -1.16
N TRP A 79 7.13 -21.61 -1.42
CA TRP A 79 6.55 -20.60 -0.54
C TRP A 79 6.07 -19.38 -1.32
N VAL A 80 4.96 -18.79 -0.87
CA VAL A 80 4.37 -17.58 -1.44
C VAL A 80 3.77 -16.69 -0.35
N TRP A 81 3.87 -15.38 -0.50
CA TRP A 81 3.36 -14.41 0.46
C TRP A 81 2.95 -13.10 -0.21
N ARG A 82 1.80 -12.58 0.24
CA ARG A 82 1.30 -11.23 -0.07
C ARG A 82 1.19 -10.46 1.25
N PRO A 83 1.78 -9.26 1.41
CA PRO A 83 1.68 -8.52 2.67
C PRO A 83 0.25 -8.12 3.03
N ASP A 84 -0.05 -7.96 4.32
CA ASP A 84 -1.41 -7.66 4.81
C ASP A 84 -2.02 -6.39 4.25
N LEU A 85 -1.18 -5.39 3.93
CA LEU A 85 -1.59 -4.15 3.28
C LEU A 85 -2.41 -4.39 2.00
N TRP A 86 -2.15 -5.47 1.27
CA TRP A 86 -2.88 -5.84 0.05
C TRP A 86 -4.00 -6.85 0.30
N ARG A 87 -4.07 -7.47 1.48
CA ARG A 87 -5.05 -8.52 1.82
C ARG A 87 -6.30 -7.99 2.50
N GLY A 88 -6.19 -6.91 3.27
CA GLY A 88 -7.28 -6.39 4.10
C GLY A 88 -7.18 -4.90 4.36
N ALA A 89 -8.29 -4.31 4.82
CA ALA A 89 -8.33 -2.88 5.15
C ALA A 89 -7.41 -2.56 6.33
N LEU A 90 -6.61 -1.49 6.20
CA LEU A 90 -5.82 -0.94 7.31
C LEU A 90 -6.71 -0.13 8.25
N CYS A 91 -6.35 -0.10 9.55
CA CYS A 91 -7.02 0.76 10.53
C CYS A 91 -6.90 2.25 10.15
N GLU A 92 -5.75 2.65 9.62
CA GLU A 92 -5.51 3.98 9.06
C GLU A 92 -5.30 3.84 7.56
N ALA A 93 -6.28 4.29 6.78
CA ALA A 93 -6.27 4.16 5.33
C ALA A 93 -5.31 5.13 4.62
N GLY A 94 -4.65 6.04 5.34
CA GLY A 94 -3.63 6.91 4.76
C GLY A 94 -2.94 7.81 5.77
N ALA A 95 -1.76 8.28 5.40
CA ALA A 95 -0.89 9.14 6.18
C ALA A 95 -0.15 10.13 5.28
N VAL A 96 0.26 11.25 5.85
CA VAL A 96 1.26 12.13 5.23
C VAL A 96 2.63 11.64 5.72
N ALA A 97 3.52 11.34 4.79
CA ALA A 97 4.89 10.96 5.13
C ALA A 97 5.70 12.22 5.45
N ALA A 98 5.50 12.73 6.67
CA ALA A 98 6.12 13.96 7.15
C ALA A 98 7.52 13.72 7.74
N THR A 99 7.80 12.48 8.17
CA THR A 99 9.06 12.06 8.78
C THR A 99 9.79 11.08 7.88
N ASP A 100 11.05 10.78 8.22
CA ASP A 100 11.91 9.85 7.50
C ASP A 100 11.34 8.43 7.38
N ARG A 101 10.46 8.05 8.32
CA ARG A 101 9.76 6.78 8.37
C ARG A 101 8.27 6.99 8.61
N THR A 102 7.46 6.31 7.80
CA THR A 102 6.00 6.23 7.95
C THR A 102 5.58 4.77 7.97
N ALA A 103 5.00 4.29 9.08
CA ALA A 103 4.53 2.91 9.20
C ALA A 103 3.20 2.73 8.46
N LEU A 104 3.05 1.63 7.70
CA LEU A 104 1.90 1.34 6.85
C LEU A 104 1.26 -0.02 7.21
N GLY A 105 1.22 -0.33 8.50
CA GLY A 105 0.76 -1.62 9.03
C GLY A 105 1.91 -2.51 9.48
N GLU A 106 1.60 -3.79 9.67
CA GLU A 106 2.58 -4.77 10.17
C GLU A 106 3.58 -5.13 9.08
N GLY A 107 4.86 -4.86 9.35
CA GLY A 107 5.96 -5.23 8.45
C GLY A 107 6.10 -4.37 7.19
N VAL A 108 5.29 -3.32 7.00
CA VAL A 108 5.41 -2.40 5.85
C VAL A 108 5.65 -0.97 6.34
N ALA A 109 6.66 -0.31 5.78
CA ALA A 109 6.94 1.09 6.08
C ALA A 109 7.51 1.82 4.87
N LEU A 110 7.11 3.08 4.68
CA LEU A 110 7.73 3.98 3.72
C LEU A 110 8.87 4.74 4.39
N TYR A 111 10.00 4.85 3.69
CA TYR A 111 11.16 5.62 4.10
C TYR A 111 11.53 6.65 3.03
N HIS A 112 11.89 7.86 3.44
CA HIS A 112 12.44 8.88 2.55
C HIS A 112 13.29 9.91 3.30
N ASP A 113 14.08 10.70 2.58
CA ASP A 113 14.80 11.87 3.10
C ASP A 113 14.28 13.20 2.52
N CYS A 114 13.12 13.20 1.87
CA CYS A 114 12.50 14.43 1.36
C CYS A 114 12.05 15.37 2.49
N PRO A 115 12.54 16.63 2.55
CA PRO A 115 12.19 17.58 3.61
C PRO A 115 10.87 18.32 3.37
N LEU A 116 10.22 18.13 2.22
CA LEU A 116 9.06 18.94 1.81
C LEU A 116 7.74 18.51 2.48
N GLY A 117 7.65 17.28 3.01
CA GLY A 117 6.39 16.74 3.53
C GLY A 117 5.29 16.58 2.47
N GLU A 118 5.70 16.48 1.20
CA GLU A 118 4.83 16.45 0.01
C GLU A 118 4.59 15.03 -0.52
N ILE A 119 4.66 14.04 0.38
CA ILE A 119 4.44 12.63 0.06
C ILE A 119 3.22 12.17 0.87
N VAL A 120 2.19 11.72 0.17
CA VAL A 120 0.96 11.18 0.77
C VAL A 120 0.87 9.72 0.41
N VAL A 121 0.57 8.90 1.41
CA VAL A 121 0.39 7.46 1.25
C VAL A 121 -1.01 7.08 1.68
N ARG A 122 -1.69 6.29 0.86
CA ARG A 122 -3.04 5.80 1.20
C ARG A 122 -3.30 4.42 0.62
N GLN A 123 -3.95 3.59 1.41
CA GLN A 123 -4.56 2.38 0.91
C GLN A 123 -5.74 2.75 0.01
N VAL A 124 -5.82 2.09 -1.14
CA VAL A 124 -6.90 2.26 -2.10
C VAL A 124 -7.54 0.91 -2.35
N ARG A 125 -8.84 0.90 -2.66
CA ARG A 125 -9.50 -0.30 -3.11
C ARG A 125 -9.14 -0.57 -4.57
N ASN A 126 -8.96 -1.83 -4.91
CA ASN A 126 -8.87 -2.26 -6.29
C ASN A 126 -10.26 -2.73 -6.74
N ASP A 127 -10.80 -2.04 -7.74
CA ASP A 127 -12.15 -2.32 -8.26
C ASP A 127 -12.10 -2.94 -9.68
N LYS A 128 -10.90 -3.05 -10.28
CA LYS A 128 -10.77 -3.62 -11.61
C LYS A 128 -10.77 -5.15 -11.56
N PRO A 129 -11.41 -5.85 -12.52
CA PRO A 129 -11.43 -7.32 -12.55
C PRO A 129 -10.05 -7.98 -12.70
N GLU A 130 -9.09 -7.25 -13.28
CA GLU A 130 -7.69 -7.67 -13.45
C GLU A 130 -6.87 -7.62 -12.15
N ASP A 131 -7.32 -6.85 -11.16
CA ASP A 131 -6.61 -6.70 -9.89
C ASP A 131 -6.94 -7.87 -8.97
N ARG A 132 -5.92 -8.67 -8.66
CA ARG A 132 -6.09 -9.85 -7.80
C ARG A 132 -6.22 -9.49 -6.33
N ALA A 133 -5.41 -8.54 -5.86
CA ALA A 133 -5.48 -8.07 -4.49
C ALA A 133 -6.69 -7.14 -4.30
N PRO A 134 -7.45 -7.24 -3.20
CA PRO A 134 -8.58 -6.36 -2.92
C PRO A 134 -8.17 -4.89 -2.66
N TYR A 135 -6.94 -4.66 -2.20
CA TYR A 135 -6.41 -3.33 -1.88
C TYR A 135 -5.07 -3.11 -2.57
N GLY A 136 -4.74 -1.85 -2.84
CA GLY A 136 -3.44 -1.38 -3.29
C GLY A 136 -2.91 -0.23 -2.43
N LEU A 137 -1.65 0.15 -2.64
CA LEU A 137 -1.02 1.30 -2.00
C LEU A 137 -0.81 2.41 -3.02
N ALA A 138 -1.47 3.55 -2.83
CA ALA A 138 -1.18 4.77 -3.58
C ALA A 138 -0.16 5.63 -2.82
N ILE A 139 0.91 6.00 -3.51
CA ILE A 139 1.94 6.95 -3.09
C ILE A 139 1.82 8.15 -4.04
N GLU A 140 1.37 9.27 -3.52
CA GLU A 140 1.21 10.53 -4.25
C GLU A 140 2.35 11.46 -3.83
N VAL A 141 3.23 11.78 -4.78
CA VAL A 141 4.40 12.63 -4.55
C VAL A 141 4.21 13.92 -5.34
N PHE A 142 4.06 15.05 -4.64
CA PHE A 142 3.98 16.36 -5.28
C PHE A 142 5.38 16.88 -5.60
N GLY A 143 6.18 17.20 -4.59
CA GLY A 143 7.59 17.54 -4.74
C GLY A 143 8.51 16.54 -4.04
N PHE A 144 9.69 16.36 -4.63
CA PHE A 144 10.72 15.50 -4.08
C PHE A 144 12.09 16.19 -4.11
N LYS A 145 12.64 16.51 -2.94
CA LYS A 145 14.00 17.04 -2.74
C LYS A 145 14.86 16.13 -1.87
N GLY A 146 14.56 14.83 -1.89
CA GLY A 146 15.36 13.80 -1.25
C GLY A 146 16.31 13.10 -2.23
N ARG A 147 17.09 12.17 -1.72
CA ARG A 147 17.91 11.23 -2.49
C ARG A 147 17.23 9.86 -2.63
N PHE A 148 16.33 9.49 -1.72
CA PHE A 148 15.68 8.18 -1.77
C PHE A 148 14.23 8.21 -1.29
N LEU A 149 13.40 7.39 -1.95
CA LEU A 149 12.07 7.02 -1.54
C LEU A 149 11.99 5.49 -1.64
N SER A 150 11.68 4.81 -0.54
CA SER A 150 11.69 3.36 -0.49
C SER A 150 10.53 2.81 0.33
N LEU A 151 9.85 1.80 -0.20
CA LEU A 151 8.88 1.01 0.54
C LEU A 151 9.56 -0.28 1.03
N ALA A 152 9.73 -0.41 2.35
CA ALA A 152 10.33 -1.60 2.94
C ALA A 152 9.24 -2.59 3.39
N LEU A 153 9.46 -3.86 3.07
CA LEU A 153 8.58 -4.97 3.37
C LEU A 153 9.36 -6.05 4.13
N ASN A 154 9.10 -6.21 5.42
CA ASN A 154 9.68 -7.27 6.22
C ASN A 154 9.07 -8.60 5.81
N LEU A 155 9.91 -9.53 5.34
CA LEU A 155 9.44 -10.88 5.01
C LEU A 155 9.15 -11.64 6.32
N PRO A 156 8.09 -12.47 6.36
CA PRO A 156 7.76 -13.25 7.54
C PRO A 156 8.80 -14.35 7.77
N ALA A 157 8.82 -14.94 8.97
CA ALA A 157 9.75 -16.02 9.32
C ALA A 157 9.70 -17.21 8.34
N ALA A 158 8.52 -17.53 7.81
CA ALA A 158 8.33 -18.58 6.81
C ALA A 158 9.12 -18.33 5.50
N ALA A 159 9.47 -17.08 5.17
CA ALA A 159 10.29 -16.77 4.01
C ALA A 159 11.74 -17.25 4.16
N VAL A 160 12.28 -17.15 5.38
CA VAL A 160 13.67 -17.50 5.70
C VAL A 160 13.82 -18.96 6.16
N GLU A 161 12.74 -19.58 6.64
CA GLU A 161 12.75 -20.98 7.06
C GLU A 161 13.11 -21.91 5.88
N GLY A 162 14.24 -22.59 6.00
CA GLY A 162 14.75 -23.49 4.95
C GLY A 162 15.32 -22.78 3.71
N LEU A 163 15.48 -21.45 3.75
CA LEU A 163 16.12 -20.68 2.68
C LEU A 163 17.60 -21.11 2.54
N LYS A 164 18.05 -21.23 1.29
CA LYS A 164 19.39 -21.69 0.91
C LYS A 164 19.84 -20.95 -0.35
N SER A 165 21.15 -20.89 -0.61
CA SER A 165 21.70 -20.27 -1.84
C SER A 165 21.12 -20.85 -3.13
N ARG A 166 20.64 -22.09 -3.15
CA ARG A 166 19.99 -22.67 -4.35
C ARG A 166 18.60 -22.13 -4.67
N HIS A 167 18.04 -21.20 -3.89
CA HIS A 167 16.70 -20.69 -4.14
C HIS A 167 16.72 -19.44 -5.01
N LEU A 168 15.64 -19.29 -5.77
CA LEU A 168 15.26 -18.05 -6.42
C LEU A 168 14.18 -17.39 -5.58
N VAL A 169 14.35 -16.11 -5.29
CA VAL A 169 13.31 -15.27 -4.70
C VAL A 169 12.79 -14.34 -5.79
N ARG A 170 11.48 -14.29 -5.96
CA ARG A 170 10.84 -13.48 -6.99
C ARG A 170 9.78 -12.60 -6.36
N ALA A 171 9.85 -11.30 -6.64
CA ALA A 171 8.83 -10.32 -6.30
C ALA A 171 8.09 -9.92 -7.56
N GLU A 172 6.79 -10.21 -7.60
CA GLU A 172 5.86 -9.80 -8.64
C GLU A 172 5.03 -8.64 -8.13
N MET A 173 4.94 -7.58 -8.92
CA MET A 173 4.24 -6.35 -8.55
C MET A 173 3.39 -5.88 -9.72
N VAL A 174 2.23 -5.32 -9.40
CA VAL A 174 1.38 -4.64 -10.37
C VAL A 174 1.41 -3.16 -10.02
N ILE A 175 2.01 -2.32 -10.86
CA ILE A 175 2.25 -0.91 -10.56
C ILE A 175 1.65 -0.04 -11.67
N ASP A 176 0.70 0.82 -11.29
CA ASP A 176 0.16 1.88 -12.14
C ASP A 176 0.86 3.20 -11.79
N CYS A 177 1.46 3.88 -12.76
CA CYS A 177 2.08 5.20 -12.55
C CYS A 177 1.53 6.23 -13.54
N ASP A 178 1.34 7.46 -13.08
CA ASP A 178 0.94 8.59 -13.95
C ASP A 178 2.08 9.03 -14.89
N SER A 179 3.33 8.71 -14.54
CA SER A 179 4.54 9.01 -15.30
C SER A 179 5.56 7.89 -15.12
N THR A 180 6.55 7.81 -16.00
CA THR A 180 7.61 6.80 -15.91
C THR A 180 8.42 6.98 -14.63
N VAL A 181 8.49 5.94 -13.81
CA VAL A 181 9.25 5.93 -12.55
C VAL A 181 10.30 4.84 -12.63
N LYS A 182 11.57 5.20 -12.41
CA LYS A 182 12.66 4.23 -12.31
C LYS A 182 12.58 3.56 -10.95
N ALA A 183 12.30 2.25 -10.96
CA ALA A 183 12.10 1.51 -9.73
C ALA A 183 13.06 0.31 -9.65
N PHE A 184 13.61 0.11 -8.46
CA PHE A 184 14.55 -0.98 -8.16
C PHE A 184 14.03 -1.75 -6.97
N THR A 185 14.29 -3.05 -6.96
CA THR A 185 14.00 -3.87 -5.79
C THR A 185 15.30 -4.40 -5.22
N ARG A 186 15.52 -4.22 -3.92
CA ARG A 186 16.65 -4.77 -3.20
C ARG A 186 16.16 -5.77 -2.18
N LEU A 187 16.63 -7.01 -2.28
CA LEU A 187 16.39 -8.02 -1.27
C LEU A 187 17.54 -7.97 -0.26
N ASN A 188 17.22 -7.77 1.01
CA ASN A 188 18.20 -7.76 2.08
C ASN A 188 18.04 -9.04 2.90
N ILE A 189 19.12 -9.82 3.05
CA ILE A 189 19.14 -11.07 3.81
C ILE A 189 20.22 -10.96 4.89
N LYS A 190 19.80 -10.90 6.15
CA LYS A 190 20.71 -10.90 7.30
C LYS A 190 21.21 -12.32 7.55
N ASN A 191 22.52 -12.54 7.50
CA ASN A 191 23.14 -13.84 7.70
C ASN A 191 24.33 -13.80 8.67
N GLY A 192 24.05 -13.76 9.98
CA GLY A 192 25.06 -13.53 11.01
C GLY A 192 25.59 -12.08 10.96
N PRO A 193 26.91 -11.82 10.89
CA PRO A 193 27.43 -10.44 10.85
C PRO A 193 27.12 -9.73 9.53
N ASN A 194 26.93 -10.47 8.44
CA ASN A 194 26.81 -9.93 7.09
C ASN A 194 25.34 -9.70 6.69
N VAL A 195 25.14 -8.88 5.65
CA VAL A 195 23.85 -8.70 4.98
C VAL A 195 24.09 -8.83 3.49
N ALA A 196 23.48 -9.83 2.85
CA ALA A 196 23.46 -9.92 1.40
C ALA A 196 22.40 -8.96 0.86
N GLN A 197 22.74 -8.18 -0.16
CA GLN A 197 21.89 -7.12 -0.70
C GLN A 197 21.78 -7.16 -2.23
N PRO A 198 21.39 -8.30 -2.86
CA PRO A 198 21.18 -8.32 -4.30
C PRO A 198 20.11 -7.30 -4.73
N VAL A 199 20.37 -6.61 -5.83
CA VAL A 199 19.52 -5.57 -6.42
C VAL A 199 19.07 -6.02 -7.80
N SER A 200 17.79 -5.82 -8.09
CA SER A 200 17.19 -6.10 -9.39
C SER A 200 16.47 -4.84 -9.88
N ALA A 201 16.81 -4.38 -11.08
CA ALA A 201 16.09 -3.30 -11.74
C ALA A 201 14.78 -3.84 -12.30
N MET A 202 13.68 -3.12 -12.12
CA MET A 202 12.42 -3.49 -12.73
C MET A 202 12.32 -2.86 -14.13
N PRO A 203 11.50 -3.44 -15.04
CA PRO A 203 11.18 -2.78 -16.29
C PRO A 203 10.69 -1.35 -16.04
N GLU A 204 10.93 -0.42 -16.98
CA GLU A 204 10.47 0.98 -16.86
C GLU A 204 9.04 1.16 -17.41
N THR A 205 8.61 0.31 -18.34
CA THR A 205 7.28 0.36 -18.99
C THR A 205 6.47 -0.91 -18.75
N GLY A 206 5.14 -0.78 -18.75
CA GLY A 206 4.23 -1.87 -18.44
C GLY A 206 3.78 -1.87 -16.98
N ARG A 207 2.65 -2.53 -16.74
CA ARG A 207 2.00 -2.59 -15.43
C ARG A 207 2.62 -3.66 -14.54
N ASP A 208 2.85 -4.83 -15.12
CA ASP A 208 3.41 -5.99 -14.43
C ASP A 208 4.93 -5.82 -14.34
N ARG A 209 5.43 -5.77 -13.11
CA ARG A 209 6.85 -5.64 -12.78
C ARG A 209 7.31 -6.92 -12.09
N VAL A 210 8.50 -7.37 -12.45
CA VAL A 210 9.12 -8.55 -11.84
C VAL A 210 10.54 -8.20 -11.44
N ALA A 211 10.90 -8.56 -10.21
CA ALA A 211 12.26 -8.58 -9.72
C ALA A 211 12.59 -10.01 -9.27
N GLU A 212 13.61 -10.61 -9.87
CA GLU A 212 14.09 -11.95 -9.51
C GLU A 212 15.51 -11.87 -8.94
N PHE A 213 15.75 -12.65 -7.89
CA PHE A 213 17.00 -12.73 -7.16
C PHE A 213 17.47 -14.19 -7.13
N ASP A 214 18.54 -14.50 -7.85
CA ASP A 214 19.23 -15.78 -7.74
C ASP A 214 20.21 -15.74 -6.57
N LEU A 215 19.84 -16.46 -5.51
CA LEU A 215 20.61 -16.49 -4.27
C LEU A 215 21.92 -17.28 -4.41
N ALA A 216 22.16 -17.97 -5.53
CA ALA A 216 23.43 -18.65 -5.77
C ALA A 216 24.58 -17.64 -5.90
N TYR A 217 24.24 -16.40 -6.30
CA TYR A 217 25.18 -15.29 -6.43
C TYR A 217 25.14 -14.33 -5.25
N ALA A 218 24.20 -14.52 -4.32
CA ALA A 218 24.22 -13.83 -3.05
C ALA A 218 25.18 -14.61 -2.14
N ASP A 219 26.28 -14.00 -1.72
CA ASP A 219 27.26 -14.60 -0.80
C ASP A 219 26.59 -14.92 0.56
N LEU A 220 25.93 -16.09 0.62
CA LEU A 220 25.03 -16.48 1.69
C LEU A 220 25.66 -17.56 2.57
N ASN A 221 25.60 -17.33 3.88
CA ASN A 221 25.79 -18.38 4.86
C ASN A 221 24.44 -19.02 5.22
N ASP A 222 24.09 -20.11 4.54
CA ASP A 222 22.82 -20.84 4.69
C ASP A 222 22.47 -21.19 6.14
N ARG A 223 23.48 -21.45 6.99
CA ARG A 223 23.25 -21.87 8.39
C ARG A 223 22.95 -20.72 9.34
N ARG A 224 23.02 -19.48 8.87
CA ARG A 224 22.94 -18.27 9.71
C ARG A 224 21.92 -17.25 9.21
N ILE A 225 20.99 -17.64 8.35
CA ILE A 225 19.94 -16.73 7.87
C ILE A 225 18.98 -16.41 9.02
N GLU A 226 18.88 -15.13 9.38
CA GLU A 226 18.08 -14.67 10.52
C GLU A 226 16.77 -14.01 10.09
N ARG A 227 16.84 -13.08 9.15
CA ARG A 227 15.69 -12.30 8.65
C ARG A 227 15.95 -11.78 7.25
N ALA A 228 14.89 -11.47 6.54
CA ALA A 228 14.96 -10.84 5.23
C ALA A 228 13.90 -9.75 5.08
N TRP A 229 14.21 -8.73 4.28
CA TRP A 229 13.26 -7.67 3.92
C TRP A 229 13.53 -7.19 2.51
N LEU A 230 12.48 -6.70 1.85
CA LEU A 230 12.52 -6.23 0.48
C LEU A 230 12.31 -4.72 0.48
N ASP A 231 13.25 -3.99 -0.13
CA ASP A 231 13.15 -2.55 -0.35
C ASP A 231 12.74 -2.30 -1.80
N LEU A 232 11.58 -1.70 -2.02
CA LEU A 232 11.15 -1.16 -3.29
C LEU A 232 11.55 0.32 -3.37
N ILE A 233 12.61 0.62 -4.11
CA ILE A 233 13.21 1.94 -4.25
C ILE A 233 12.59 2.62 -5.48
N LEU A 234 12.06 3.83 -5.29
CA LEU A 234 11.38 4.63 -6.31
C LEU A 234 12.18 5.91 -6.56
N ASN A 235 12.72 6.07 -7.76
CA ASN A 235 13.50 7.23 -8.16
C ASN A 235 12.71 8.12 -9.13
N GLU A 236 13.06 9.40 -9.19
CA GLU A 236 12.45 10.37 -10.09
C GLU A 236 10.91 10.50 -9.90
N ALA A 237 10.42 10.21 -8.69
CA ALA A 237 8.99 10.11 -8.38
C ALA A 237 8.25 11.45 -8.22
N ALA A 238 8.88 12.59 -8.48
CA ALA A 238 8.24 13.90 -8.30
C ALA A 238 7.03 14.08 -9.23
N MET A 239 6.00 14.82 -8.79
CA MET A 239 4.76 15.09 -9.53
C MET A 239 4.09 13.82 -10.09
N THR A 240 4.19 12.71 -9.36
CA THR A 240 3.72 11.40 -9.82
C THR A 240 2.88 10.72 -8.76
N ARG A 241 1.78 10.10 -9.20
CA ARG A 241 1.05 9.11 -8.43
C ARG A 241 1.50 7.70 -8.84
N ILE A 242 1.91 6.92 -7.84
CA ILE A 242 2.35 5.53 -7.99
C ILE A 242 1.36 4.68 -7.21
N VAL A 243 0.69 3.74 -7.87
CA VAL A 243 -0.24 2.82 -7.23
C VAL A 243 0.26 1.39 -7.37
N ILE A 244 0.73 0.82 -6.28
CA ILE A 244 1.13 -0.58 -6.19
C ILE A 244 -0.14 -1.39 -5.90
N ARG A 245 -0.72 -1.97 -6.95
CA ARG A 245 -1.99 -2.68 -6.94
C ARG A 245 -1.89 -4.05 -6.31
N ASP A 246 -0.79 -4.76 -6.52
CA ASP A 246 -0.50 -6.05 -5.90
C ASP A 246 1.01 -6.19 -5.69
N LEU A 247 1.40 -6.95 -4.67
CA LEU A 247 2.78 -7.33 -4.41
C LEU A 247 2.79 -8.74 -3.83
N VAL A 248 3.41 -9.66 -4.56
CA VAL A 248 3.57 -11.05 -4.17
C VAL A 248 5.04 -11.41 -4.19
N VAL A 249 5.54 -11.98 -3.10
CA VAL A 249 6.88 -12.56 -3.01
C VAL A 249 6.73 -14.07 -3.02
N SER A 250 7.51 -14.73 -3.86
CA SER A 250 7.58 -16.19 -3.92
C SER A 250 9.01 -16.67 -3.83
N ARG A 251 9.15 -17.91 -3.37
CA ARG A 251 10.41 -18.64 -3.32
C ARG A 251 10.24 -19.94 -4.10
N ARG A 252 11.29 -20.34 -4.80
CA ARG A 252 11.38 -21.64 -5.45
C ARG A 252 12.82 -22.16 -5.44
N PRO A 253 13.06 -23.47 -5.38
CA PRO A 253 14.37 -24.02 -5.67
C PRO A 253 14.72 -23.77 -7.15
N ARG A 254 15.99 -23.49 -7.41
CA ARG A 254 16.53 -23.46 -8.77
C ARG A 254 16.42 -24.85 -9.40
N ALA A 255 16.07 -24.92 -10.68
CA ALA A 255 16.11 -26.18 -11.42
C ALA A 255 17.57 -26.65 -11.53
N GLU A 256 17.81 -27.93 -11.26
CA GLU A 256 19.12 -28.55 -11.52
C GLU A 256 19.32 -28.61 -13.05
N LEU A 257 20.49 -28.14 -13.50
CA LEU A 257 20.95 -28.28 -14.89
C LEU A 257 21.52 -29.68 -15.11
#